data_AF-A0A0R1VXG7-F1
#
_entry.id   AF-A0A0R1VXG7-F1
#
_cell.length_a   1.000
_cell.length_b   1.000
_cell.length_c   1.000
_cell.angle_alpha   90.00
_cell.angle_beta   90.00
_cell.angle_gamma   90.00
#
_symmetry.space_group_name_H-M   'P 1'
#
loop_
_entity.id
_entity.type
_entity.pdbx_description
1 polymer ?
#
loop_
_entity_poly.entity_id
_entity_poly.type
_entity_poly.pdbx_seq_one_letter_code
_entity_poly.pdbx_strand_id
1 'polypeptide(L)'
;MSDSLNKTVTFQPHQTKQTSPSPATLSTTGRLMSYNDQLKAGLQNGIGFTRLLDQLISTTSTQELFQAVADLTAYHLDTAYIVFPQQYSRSDFYLIFLNRLLDLHQLSGVVLQSSDQYHELYHEYPGINAAGYFVFKFPENDPSGAYYIEKNSQLELFYLDFTKHLLRFNSHTLTQLLLVDYYPKLDHQNIKKFATILLAIGNYLKRDFGFDVDFGLLDPINSCVYQISEPDLPTTIIDQLFVIAAKGGKMLEAGADQSAVLKLDNDVTVTIFREADPQQAHFGEWLLKVWDPQQTISWFDVLLHYQFLRDWYLNNLPSLEIKADLQYFS
;
A
#
# COMPACT_ATOMS: atom_id res chain seq x y z
N MET A 1 30.00 7.20 -54.59
CA MET A 1 30.94 6.39 -53.79
C MET A 1 30.99 6.98 -52.39
N SER A 2 30.40 6.29 -51.43
CA SER A 2 30.59 6.55 -50.00
C SER A 2 30.36 5.23 -49.27
N ASP A 3 31.38 4.38 -49.31
CA ASP A 3 31.50 3.22 -48.43
C ASP A 3 31.62 3.73 -46.99
N SER A 4 30.49 4.01 -46.34
CA SER A 4 30.42 3.98 -44.89
C SER A 4 30.40 2.51 -44.48
N LEU A 5 31.58 1.90 -44.47
CA LEU A 5 31.86 0.59 -43.90
C LEU A 5 31.04 0.40 -42.62
N ASN A 6 30.17 -0.61 -42.62
CA ASN A 6 29.58 -1.19 -41.44
C ASN A 6 30.73 -1.57 -40.48
N LYS A 7 31.16 -0.62 -39.64
CA LYS A 7 32.13 -0.89 -38.59
C LYS A 7 31.52 -1.96 -37.70
N THR A 8 32.26 -3.03 -37.48
CA THR A 8 31.92 -4.01 -36.44
C THR A 8 31.69 -3.26 -35.13
N VAL A 9 30.45 -3.23 -34.66
CA VAL A 9 30.12 -2.70 -33.35
C VAL A 9 30.52 -3.77 -32.35
N THR A 10 31.67 -3.59 -31.71
CA THR A 10 32.10 -4.47 -30.62
C THR A 10 31.23 -4.16 -29.42
N PHE A 11 30.23 -5.00 -29.16
CA PHE A 11 29.43 -4.92 -27.95
C PHE A 11 30.34 -5.16 -26.73
N GLN A 12 30.44 -4.17 -25.85
CA GLN A 12 31.14 -4.33 -24.57
C GLN A 12 30.11 -4.67 -23.50
N PRO A 13 30.27 -5.80 -22.79
CA PRO A 13 29.31 -6.18 -21.76
C PRO A 13 29.23 -5.13 -20.66
N HIS A 14 28.02 -4.84 -20.15
CA HIS A 14 27.85 -4.02 -18.96
C HIS A 14 28.61 -4.66 -17.78
N GLN A 15 29.37 -3.85 -17.04
CA GLN A 15 30.22 -4.32 -15.95
C GLN A 15 29.40 -4.75 -14.73
N THR A 16 28.85 -5.96 -14.76
CA THR A 16 28.40 -6.68 -13.55
C THR A 16 29.52 -7.60 -13.09
N LYS A 17 29.85 -7.57 -11.78
CA LYS A 17 30.95 -8.34 -11.14
C LYS A 17 31.00 -9.79 -11.66
N GLN A 18 32.03 -10.10 -12.45
CA GLN A 18 32.27 -11.42 -13.03
C GLN A 18 32.83 -12.39 -11.99
N THR A 19 32.15 -13.51 -11.76
CA THR A 19 32.70 -14.72 -11.10
C THR A 19 33.10 -15.82 -12.10
N SER A 20 33.12 -15.52 -13.40
CA SER A 20 33.58 -16.45 -14.44
C SER A 20 35.08 -16.31 -14.69
N PRO A 21 35.80 -17.40 -15.01
CA PRO A 21 37.24 -17.38 -15.23
C PRO A 21 37.64 -16.40 -16.35
N SER A 22 38.77 -15.71 -16.13
CA SER A 22 39.26 -14.60 -16.96
C SER A 22 39.29 -14.93 -18.46
N PRO A 23 38.71 -14.08 -19.34
CA PRO A 23 38.70 -14.28 -20.80
C PRO A 23 40.09 -14.27 -21.45
N ALA A 24 41.15 -14.00 -20.68
CA ALA A 24 42.53 -13.98 -21.14
C ALA A 24 43.11 -15.35 -21.52
N THR A 25 42.46 -16.48 -21.16
CA THR A 25 42.98 -17.85 -21.39
C THR A 25 42.25 -18.65 -22.48
N LEU A 26 41.20 -18.10 -23.12
CA LEU A 26 40.43 -18.81 -24.16
C LEU A 26 41.00 -18.60 -25.57
N SER A 27 41.07 -19.68 -26.35
CA SER A 27 41.34 -19.66 -27.80
C SER A 27 40.26 -18.85 -28.56
N THR A 28 40.56 -18.37 -29.77
CA THR A 28 39.61 -17.60 -30.59
C THR A 28 38.26 -18.31 -30.76
N THR A 29 38.28 -19.62 -31.03
CA THR A 29 37.07 -20.46 -31.10
C THR A 29 36.36 -20.52 -29.74
N GLY A 30 37.10 -20.67 -28.63
CA GLY A 30 36.53 -20.65 -27.28
C GLY A 30 35.86 -19.32 -26.92
N ARG A 31 36.40 -18.19 -27.38
CA ARG A 31 35.78 -16.87 -27.20
C ARG A 31 34.47 -16.73 -27.98
N LEU A 32 34.45 -17.19 -29.23
CA LEU A 32 33.24 -17.16 -30.07
C LEU A 32 32.14 -18.09 -29.53
N MET A 33 32.52 -19.28 -29.06
CA MET A 33 31.57 -20.20 -28.41
C MET A 33 31.01 -19.59 -27.13
N SER A 34 31.88 -19.06 -26.25
CA SER A 34 31.45 -18.39 -25.01
C SER A 34 30.50 -17.23 -25.29
N TYR A 35 30.80 -16.36 -26.26
CA TYR A 35 29.89 -15.29 -26.68
C TYR A 35 28.52 -15.82 -27.13
N ASN A 36 28.49 -16.85 -27.99
CA ASN A 36 27.24 -17.45 -28.46
C ASN A 36 26.44 -18.09 -27.32
N ASP A 37 27.11 -18.73 -26.36
CA ASP A 37 26.46 -19.35 -25.20
C ASP A 37 25.86 -18.29 -24.26
N GLN A 38 26.55 -17.16 -24.06
CA GLN A 38 26.03 -16.02 -23.30
C GLN A 38 24.81 -15.37 -23.98
N LEU A 39 24.82 -15.24 -25.31
CA LEU A 39 23.64 -14.78 -26.06
C LEU A 39 22.45 -15.72 -25.87
N LYS A 40 22.67 -17.04 -26.00
CA LYS A 40 21.61 -18.04 -25.76
C LYS A 40 21.07 -17.96 -24.34
N ALA A 41 21.94 -17.81 -23.34
CA ALA A 41 21.55 -17.65 -21.95
C ALA A 41 20.69 -16.39 -21.74
N GLY A 42 21.08 -15.25 -22.31
CA GLY A 42 20.30 -14.01 -22.22
C GLY A 42 18.92 -14.13 -22.89
N LEU A 43 18.82 -14.80 -24.04
CA LEU A 43 17.52 -15.06 -24.68
C LEU A 43 16.65 -16.01 -23.86
N GLN A 44 17.25 -17.05 -23.25
CA GLN A 44 16.54 -17.95 -22.34
C GLN A 44 16.06 -17.23 -21.07
N ASN A 45 16.84 -16.27 -20.55
CA ASN A 45 16.43 -15.39 -19.45
C ASN A 45 15.21 -14.56 -19.84
N GLY A 46 15.20 -13.98 -21.04
CA GLY A 46 14.03 -13.27 -21.58
C GLY A 46 12.79 -14.16 -21.67
N ILE A 47 12.91 -15.41 -22.13
CA ILE A 47 11.80 -16.38 -22.16
C ILE A 47 11.33 -16.75 -20.74
N GLY A 48 12.25 -16.83 -19.78
CA GLY A 48 11.93 -17.04 -18.37
C GLY A 48 11.09 -15.90 -17.80
N PHE A 49 11.52 -14.67 -18.05
CA PHE A 49 10.79 -13.45 -17.69
C PHE A 49 9.39 -13.41 -18.29
N THR A 50 9.23 -13.66 -19.60
CA THR A 50 7.90 -13.62 -20.23
C THR A 50 6.97 -14.68 -19.65
N ARG A 51 7.47 -15.86 -19.27
CA ARG A 51 6.65 -16.89 -18.61
C ARG A 51 6.12 -16.42 -17.25
N LEU A 52 6.96 -15.75 -16.46
CA LEU A 52 6.53 -15.18 -15.18
C LEU A 52 5.50 -14.07 -15.40
N LEU A 53 5.70 -13.21 -16.40
CA LEU A 53 4.74 -12.17 -16.75
C LEU A 53 3.41 -12.77 -17.23
N ASP A 54 3.44 -13.78 -18.09
CA ASP A 54 2.26 -14.51 -18.55
C ASP A 54 1.49 -15.10 -17.35
N GLN A 55 2.21 -15.67 -16.39
CA GLN A 55 1.61 -16.19 -15.15
C GLN A 55 0.97 -15.06 -14.34
N LEU A 56 1.67 -13.94 -14.14
CA LEU A 56 1.16 -12.78 -13.42
C LEU A 56 -0.14 -12.23 -14.04
N ILE A 57 -0.22 -12.12 -15.37
CA ILE A 57 -1.36 -11.52 -16.06
C ILE A 57 -2.54 -12.47 -16.25
N SER A 58 -2.31 -13.78 -16.38
CA SER A 58 -3.33 -14.72 -16.87
C SER A 58 -3.72 -15.84 -15.90
N THR A 59 -2.95 -16.06 -14.83
CA THR A 59 -3.31 -17.11 -13.87
C THR A 59 -4.68 -16.85 -13.23
N THR A 60 -5.36 -17.94 -12.89
CA THR A 60 -6.59 -17.96 -12.08
C THR A 60 -6.33 -18.41 -10.64
N SER A 61 -5.08 -18.73 -10.29
CA SER A 61 -4.66 -19.17 -8.97
C SER A 61 -4.02 -18.01 -8.21
N THR A 62 -4.57 -17.68 -7.04
CA THR A 62 -4.00 -16.64 -6.17
C THR A 62 -2.56 -16.97 -5.77
N GLN A 63 -2.26 -18.23 -5.50
CA GLN A 63 -0.90 -18.67 -5.13
C GLN A 63 0.09 -18.51 -6.28
N GLU A 64 -0.31 -18.85 -7.51
CA GLU A 64 0.53 -18.66 -8.69
C GLU A 64 0.74 -17.17 -8.99
N LEU A 65 -0.28 -16.34 -8.76
CA LEU A 65 -0.18 -14.88 -8.89
C LEU A 65 0.87 -14.33 -7.93
N PHE A 66 0.81 -14.74 -6.66
CA PHE A 66 1.77 -14.34 -5.63
C PHE A 66 3.20 -14.79 -5.95
N GLN A 67 3.38 -16.06 -6.35
CA GLN A 67 4.69 -16.57 -6.72
C GLN A 67 5.28 -15.79 -7.91
N ALA A 68 4.46 -15.48 -8.92
CA ALA A 68 4.90 -14.75 -10.11
C ALA A 68 5.38 -13.33 -9.76
N VAL A 69 4.65 -12.58 -8.92
CA VAL A 69 5.10 -11.23 -8.53
C VAL A 69 6.36 -11.29 -7.66
N ALA A 70 6.46 -12.26 -6.74
CA ALA A 70 7.64 -12.42 -5.90
C ALA A 70 8.89 -12.71 -6.77
N ASP A 71 8.77 -13.58 -7.76
CA ASP A 71 9.86 -13.92 -8.67
C ASP A 71 10.21 -12.75 -9.61
N LEU A 72 9.21 -12.06 -10.16
CA LEU A 72 9.42 -10.90 -11.05
C LEU A 72 10.11 -9.73 -10.35
N THR A 73 9.74 -9.46 -9.10
CA THR A 73 10.30 -8.34 -8.35
C THR A 73 11.76 -8.55 -7.94
N ALA A 74 12.25 -9.79 -7.95
CA ALA A 74 13.66 -10.14 -7.79
C ALA A 74 14.38 -10.44 -9.14
N TYR A 75 13.65 -10.43 -10.26
CA TYR A 75 14.17 -10.86 -11.55
C TYR A 75 15.10 -9.82 -12.17
N HIS A 76 16.23 -10.29 -12.67
CA HIS A 76 17.20 -9.48 -13.41
C HIS A 76 17.12 -9.90 -14.88
N LEU A 77 16.38 -9.14 -15.69
CA LEU A 77 16.13 -9.46 -17.10
C LEU A 77 17.37 -9.25 -17.96
N ASP A 78 18.02 -8.10 -17.78
CA ASP A 78 19.22 -7.78 -18.52
C ASP A 78 20.39 -8.68 -18.10
N THR A 79 21.19 -9.01 -19.09
CA THR A 79 22.46 -9.69 -18.89
C THR A 79 23.58 -8.77 -19.33
N ALA A 80 24.81 -9.16 -19.00
CA ALA A 80 25.97 -8.46 -19.52
C ALA A 80 25.98 -8.42 -21.06
N TYR A 81 25.31 -9.34 -21.77
CA TYR A 81 25.36 -9.52 -23.23
C TYR A 81 24.09 -9.10 -23.99
N ILE A 82 22.94 -9.04 -23.33
CA ILE A 82 21.65 -8.67 -23.92
C ILE A 82 20.96 -7.70 -22.98
N VAL A 83 20.56 -6.55 -23.53
CA VAL A 83 19.75 -5.53 -22.86
C VAL A 83 18.41 -5.46 -23.58
N PHE A 84 17.31 -5.58 -22.84
CA PHE A 84 15.96 -5.49 -23.37
C PHE A 84 15.47 -4.04 -23.31
N PRO A 85 15.06 -3.42 -24.41
CA PRO A 85 14.86 -1.96 -24.47
C PRO A 85 13.59 -1.45 -23.78
N GLN A 86 12.59 -2.31 -23.58
CA GLN A 86 11.32 -1.97 -22.91
C GLN A 86 11.08 -2.98 -21.80
N GLN A 87 10.95 -2.48 -20.56
CA GLN A 87 10.80 -3.33 -19.38
C GLN A 87 9.82 -2.67 -18.41
N TYR A 88 8.92 -3.47 -17.87
CA TYR A 88 8.19 -3.07 -16.67
C TYR A 88 9.16 -3.00 -15.50
N SER A 89 9.02 -1.96 -14.70
CA SER A 89 9.74 -1.76 -13.46
C SER A 89 9.19 -2.65 -12.34
N ARG A 90 9.92 -2.72 -11.22
CA ARG A 90 9.43 -3.39 -10.01
C ARG A 90 8.11 -2.78 -9.51
N SER A 91 7.92 -1.47 -9.69
CA SER A 91 6.68 -0.76 -9.33
C SER A 91 5.49 -1.26 -10.14
N ASP A 92 5.70 -1.44 -11.43
CA ASP A 92 4.68 -1.92 -12.36
C ASP A 92 4.20 -3.34 -12.00
N PHE A 93 5.09 -4.23 -11.58
CA PHE A 93 4.70 -5.58 -11.15
C PHE A 93 3.83 -5.57 -9.89
N TYR A 94 4.10 -4.67 -8.94
CA TYR A 94 3.25 -4.51 -7.75
C TYR A 94 1.84 -4.02 -8.14
N LEU A 95 1.76 -3.07 -9.08
CA LEU A 95 0.48 -2.56 -9.59
C LEU A 95 -0.32 -3.67 -10.30
N ILE A 96 0.32 -4.36 -11.24
CA ILE A 96 -0.30 -5.49 -11.95
C ILE A 96 -0.79 -6.54 -10.95
N PHE A 97 0.03 -6.90 -9.95
CA PHE A 97 -0.36 -7.85 -8.92
C PHE A 97 -1.63 -7.43 -8.18
N LEU A 98 -1.70 -6.19 -7.69
CA LEU A 98 -2.88 -5.71 -6.97
C LEU A 98 -4.12 -5.67 -7.86
N ASN A 99 -4.00 -5.19 -9.11
CA ASN A 99 -5.10 -5.21 -10.06
C ASN A 99 -5.60 -6.64 -10.31
N ARG A 100 -4.69 -7.58 -10.54
CA ARG A 100 -5.02 -9.00 -10.77
C ARG A 100 -5.60 -9.67 -9.53
N LEU A 101 -5.12 -9.36 -8.33
CA LEU A 101 -5.67 -9.86 -7.08
C LEU A 101 -7.15 -9.44 -6.94
N LEU A 102 -7.45 -8.17 -7.21
CA LEU A 102 -8.81 -7.65 -7.19
C LEU A 102 -9.69 -8.31 -8.27
N ASP A 103 -9.18 -8.50 -9.48
CA ASP A 103 -9.88 -9.20 -10.57
C ASP A 103 -10.24 -10.65 -10.19
N LEU A 104 -9.32 -11.39 -9.57
CA LEU A 104 -9.56 -12.78 -9.12
C LEU A 104 -10.68 -12.87 -8.07
N HIS A 105 -10.84 -11.82 -7.26
CA HIS A 105 -11.95 -11.69 -6.31
C HIS A 105 -13.18 -10.98 -6.88
N GLN A 106 -13.20 -10.72 -8.19
CA GLN A 106 -14.29 -10.05 -8.90
C GLN A 106 -14.62 -8.66 -8.33
N LEU A 107 -13.63 -7.99 -7.73
CA LEU A 107 -13.78 -6.65 -7.21
C LEU A 107 -13.30 -5.64 -8.27
N SER A 108 -14.25 -5.10 -9.03
CA SER A 108 -13.98 -3.97 -9.93
C SER A 108 -13.85 -2.67 -9.15
N GLY A 109 -13.05 -1.72 -9.66
CA GLY A 109 -12.94 -0.39 -9.06
C GLY A 109 -11.55 0.23 -9.13
N VAL A 110 -10.56 -0.51 -9.58
CA VAL A 110 -9.25 0.00 -10.00
C VAL A 110 -9.11 -0.18 -11.51
N VAL A 111 -8.43 0.77 -12.16
CA VAL A 111 -8.05 0.68 -13.56
C VAL A 111 -6.55 0.86 -13.66
N LEU A 112 -5.87 -0.16 -14.20
CA LEU A 112 -4.46 -0.07 -14.52
C LEU A 112 -4.28 0.68 -15.86
N GLN A 113 -3.53 1.77 -15.82
CA GLN A 113 -3.23 2.64 -16.96
C GLN A 113 -1.72 2.67 -17.22
N SER A 114 -1.34 3.10 -18.42
CA SER A 114 0.05 3.30 -18.83
C SER A 114 0.29 4.74 -19.24
N SER A 115 1.40 5.33 -18.78
CA SER A 115 1.84 6.67 -19.22
C SER A 115 3.00 6.56 -20.19
N ASP A 116 2.79 6.94 -21.45
CA ASP A 116 3.88 7.03 -22.45
C ASP A 116 4.91 8.12 -22.09
N GLN A 117 4.47 9.20 -21.42
CA GLN A 117 5.36 10.29 -21.03
C GLN A 117 6.35 9.85 -19.95
N TYR A 118 5.85 9.13 -18.94
CA TYR A 118 6.65 8.73 -17.78
C TYR A 118 7.17 7.29 -17.87
N HIS A 119 6.76 6.54 -18.89
CA HIS A 119 7.12 5.13 -19.08
C HIS A 119 6.84 4.29 -17.82
N GLU A 120 5.69 4.55 -17.17
CA GLU A 120 5.26 3.87 -15.94
C GLU A 120 3.81 3.40 -16.06
N LEU A 121 3.47 2.33 -15.34
CA LEU A 121 2.09 1.99 -15.06
C LEU A 121 1.61 2.75 -13.81
N TYR A 122 0.29 2.90 -13.72
CA TYR A 122 -0.33 3.51 -12.56
C TYR A 122 -1.77 3.05 -12.38
N HIS A 123 -2.28 3.17 -11.16
CA HIS A 123 -3.68 2.93 -10.85
C HIS A 123 -4.49 4.22 -10.86
N GLU A 124 -5.64 4.16 -11.51
CA GLU A 124 -6.73 5.11 -11.36
C GLU A 124 -7.93 4.45 -10.67
N TYR A 125 -8.66 5.25 -9.92
CA TYR A 125 -9.90 4.83 -9.27
C TYR A 125 -11.03 5.74 -9.76
N PRO A 126 -12.07 5.19 -10.43
CA PRO A 126 -13.17 5.98 -10.94
C PRO A 126 -13.80 6.87 -9.86
N GLY A 127 -13.93 8.15 -10.17
CA GLY A 127 -14.54 9.13 -9.26
C GLY A 127 -13.55 9.85 -8.35
N ILE A 128 -12.29 9.38 -8.25
CA ILE A 128 -11.18 10.12 -7.62
C ILE A 128 -9.99 10.34 -8.56
N ASN A 129 -9.99 9.75 -9.75
CA ASN A 129 -8.93 9.84 -10.74
C ASN A 129 -8.68 11.25 -11.31
N ALA A 130 -9.62 12.18 -11.13
CA ALA A 130 -9.40 13.59 -11.43
C ALA A 130 -8.48 14.30 -10.41
N ALA A 131 -8.36 13.77 -9.19
CA ALA A 131 -7.57 14.37 -8.12
C ALA A 131 -6.13 13.83 -8.06
N GLY A 132 -5.89 12.63 -8.58
CA GLY A 132 -4.59 11.98 -8.51
C GLY A 132 -4.60 10.57 -9.08
N TYR A 133 -3.39 10.01 -9.16
CA TYR A 133 -3.15 8.63 -9.57
C TYR A 133 -2.11 7.98 -8.66
N PHE A 134 -2.06 6.64 -8.66
CA PHE A 134 -1.32 5.90 -7.65
C PHE A 134 -0.26 4.99 -8.27
N VAL A 135 0.93 4.96 -7.64
CA VAL A 135 2.08 4.16 -8.06
C VAL A 135 2.78 3.56 -6.85
N PHE A 136 3.67 2.60 -7.07
CA PHE A 136 4.59 2.15 -6.01
C PHE A 136 5.93 2.91 -6.07
N LYS A 137 6.46 3.24 -4.90
CA LYS A 137 7.78 3.86 -4.70
C LYS A 137 8.61 2.97 -3.79
N PHE A 138 9.80 2.61 -4.25
CA PHE A 138 10.75 1.81 -3.45
C PHE A 138 11.65 2.76 -2.65
N PRO A 139 11.81 2.55 -1.34
CA PRO A 139 12.79 3.31 -0.56
C PRO A 139 14.21 2.88 -0.94
N GLU A 140 15.15 3.83 -0.89
CA GLU A 140 16.56 3.57 -1.21
C GLU A 140 17.21 2.57 -0.23
N ASN A 141 16.74 2.57 1.02
CA ASN A 141 17.37 1.83 2.13
C ASN A 141 16.72 0.47 2.42
N ASP A 142 15.54 0.18 1.87
CA ASP A 142 14.89 -1.14 1.99
C ASP A 142 14.34 -1.60 0.64
N PRO A 143 15.09 -2.40 -0.14
CA PRO A 143 14.60 -2.88 -1.41
C PRO A 143 13.54 -3.99 -1.28
N SER A 144 13.22 -4.47 -0.06
CA SER A 144 12.34 -5.62 0.16
C SER A 144 10.85 -5.30 0.07
N GLY A 145 10.45 -4.05 0.30
CA GLY A 145 9.08 -3.59 0.11
C GLY A 145 8.99 -2.23 -0.57
N ALA A 146 7.75 -1.77 -0.76
CA ALA A 146 7.45 -0.53 -1.45
C ALA A 146 6.26 0.18 -0.83
N TYR A 147 6.27 1.50 -0.92
CA TYR A 147 5.16 2.35 -0.52
C TYR A 147 4.21 2.54 -1.69
N TYR A 148 2.92 2.33 -1.47
CA TYR A 148 1.88 2.74 -2.39
C TYR A 148 1.54 4.20 -2.15
N ILE A 149 1.77 5.05 -3.16
CA ILE A 149 1.70 6.50 -3.01
C ILE A 149 0.67 7.11 -3.95
N GLU A 150 0.08 8.22 -3.53
CA GLU A 150 -0.56 9.15 -4.46
C GLU A 150 0.52 10.05 -5.10
N LYS A 151 0.60 10.09 -6.43
CA LYS A 151 1.74 10.69 -7.12
C LYS A 151 1.86 12.20 -6.91
N ASN A 152 0.75 12.94 -6.88
CA ASN A 152 0.83 14.41 -6.82
C ASN A 152 1.31 14.91 -5.45
N SER A 153 0.80 14.32 -4.38
CA SER A 153 1.08 14.67 -2.98
C SER A 153 2.25 13.89 -2.39
N GLN A 154 2.67 12.79 -3.02
CA GLN A 154 3.67 11.85 -2.51
C GLN A 154 3.29 11.21 -1.16
N LEU A 155 2.00 11.24 -0.78
CA LEU A 155 1.51 10.63 0.45
C LEU A 155 1.59 9.10 0.36
N GLU A 156 2.32 8.50 1.30
CA GLU A 156 2.57 7.06 1.39
C GLU A 156 1.43 6.37 2.13
N LEU A 157 0.48 5.78 1.40
CA LEU A 157 -0.78 5.27 1.96
C LEU A 157 -0.62 3.94 2.69
N PHE A 158 0.24 3.06 2.17
CA PHE A 158 0.61 1.81 2.82
C PHE A 158 1.98 1.33 2.36
N TYR A 159 2.58 0.47 3.18
CA TYR A 159 3.82 -0.25 2.88
C TYR A 159 3.50 -1.72 2.64
N LEU A 160 4.00 -2.28 1.54
CA LEU A 160 3.81 -3.68 1.14
C LEU A 160 5.14 -4.38 0.94
N ASP A 161 5.32 -5.51 1.62
CA ASP A 161 6.52 -6.36 1.53
C ASP A 161 6.11 -7.83 1.31
N PHE A 162 6.39 -8.33 0.11
CA PHE A 162 6.07 -9.71 -0.27
C PHE A 162 6.97 -10.73 0.44
N THR A 163 8.20 -10.35 0.80
CA THR A 163 9.14 -11.26 1.47
C THR A 163 8.70 -11.49 2.92
N LYS A 164 8.35 -10.41 3.61
CA LYS A 164 7.90 -10.44 5.02
C LYS A 164 6.43 -10.80 5.18
N HIS A 165 5.66 -10.92 4.09
CA HIS A 165 4.20 -11.10 4.12
C HIS A 165 3.52 -10.02 4.96
N LEU A 166 3.84 -8.76 4.67
CA LEU A 166 3.50 -7.62 5.51
C LEU A 166 2.75 -6.55 4.71
N LEU A 167 1.65 -6.05 5.29
CA LEU A 167 0.98 -4.82 4.84
C LEU A 167 0.73 -3.92 6.05
N ARG A 168 1.12 -2.65 5.95
CA ARG A 168 0.87 -1.64 6.98
C ARG A 168 0.24 -0.41 6.34
N PHE A 169 -0.96 -0.04 6.76
CA PHE A 169 -1.59 1.21 6.35
C PHE A 169 -1.07 2.38 7.18
N ASN A 170 -0.90 3.53 6.53
CA ASN A 170 -0.46 4.75 7.19
C ASN A 170 -1.68 5.61 7.52
N SER A 171 -2.07 5.59 8.80
CA SER A 171 -3.26 6.31 9.26
C SER A 171 -3.17 7.83 9.08
N HIS A 172 -1.96 8.40 9.19
CA HIS A 172 -1.72 9.83 8.99
C HIS A 172 -1.98 10.23 7.54
N THR A 173 -1.34 9.55 6.58
CA THR A 173 -1.46 9.91 5.16
C THR A 173 -2.84 9.59 4.60
N LEU A 174 -3.50 8.55 5.08
CA LEU A 174 -4.90 8.26 4.73
C LEU A 174 -5.84 9.35 5.28
N THR A 175 -5.63 9.82 6.50
CA THR A 175 -6.38 10.94 7.06
C THR A 175 -6.18 12.21 6.21
N GLN A 176 -4.93 12.55 5.93
CA GLN A 176 -4.57 13.70 5.12
C GLN A 176 -5.19 13.63 3.72
N LEU A 177 -5.00 12.51 3.02
CA LEU A 177 -5.51 12.37 1.66
C LEU A 177 -7.05 12.36 1.63
N LEU A 178 -7.68 11.50 2.44
CA LEU A 178 -9.11 11.19 2.29
C LEU A 178 -10.02 12.18 3.00
N LEU A 179 -9.62 12.68 4.19
CA LEU A 179 -10.45 13.55 5.01
C LEU A 179 -10.10 15.03 4.88
N VAL A 180 -8.87 15.37 4.50
CA VAL A 180 -8.43 16.76 4.31
C VAL A 180 -8.40 17.15 2.84
N ASP A 181 -7.70 16.38 2.00
CA ASP A 181 -7.44 16.80 0.61
C ASP A 181 -8.60 16.47 -0.34
N TYR A 182 -9.19 15.26 -0.22
CA TYR A 182 -10.23 14.77 -1.12
C TYR A 182 -11.65 15.08 -0.63
N TYR A 183 -11.90 15.01 0.68
CA TYR A 183 -13.21 15.27 1.26
C TYR A 183 -13.92 16.55 0.74
N PRO A 184 -13.26 17.73 0.70
CA PRO A 184 -13.94 18.95 0.25
C PRO A 184 -14.15 19.03 -1.27
N LYS A 185 -13.55 18.12 -2.06
CA LYS A 185 -13.49 18.20 -3.53
C LYS A 185 -14.28 17.09 -4.23
N LEU A 186 -14.46 15.94 -3.59
CA LEU A 186 -14.95 14.72 -4.20
C LEU A 186 -16.23 14.22 -3.52
N ASP A 187 -17.01 13.42 -4.24
CA ASP A 187 -18.17 12.72 -3.66
C ASP A 187 -17.68 11.74 -2.58
N HIS A 188 -18.23 11.86 -1.36
CA HIS A 188 -17.88 11.02 -0.22
C HIS A 188 -18.12 9.52 -0.50
N GLN A 189 -19.07 9.18 -1.38
CA GLN A 189 -19.28 7.80 -1.80
C GLN A 189 -18.09 7.26 -2.60
N ASN A 190 -17.42 8.10 -3.41
CA ASN A 190 -16.22 7.70 -4.14
C ASN A 190 -15.03 7.55 -3.19
N ILE A 191 -14.92 8.41 -2.17
CA ILE A 191 -13.90 8.27 -1.11
C ILE A 191 -14.12 6.97 -0.33
N LYS A 192 -15.36 6.65 0.07
CA LYS A 192 -15.69 5.38 0.73
C LYS A 192 -15.37 4.17 -0.15
N LYS A 193 -15.69 4.22 -1.45
CA LYS A 193 -15.36 3.14 -2.39
C LYS A 193 -13.86 2.91 -2.47
N PHE A 194 -13.07 3.97 -2.59
CA PHE A 194 -11.61 3.87 -2.60
C PHE A 194 -11.08 3.22 -1.30
N ALA A 195 -11.49 3.71 -0.13
CA ALA A 195 -11.11 3.13 1.15
C ALA A 195 -11.53 1.64 1.28
N THR A 196 -12.69 1.29 0.72
CA THR A 196 -13.18 -0.10 0.69
C THR A 196 -12.30 -1.00 -0.18
N ILE A 197 -11.79 -0.50 -1.31
CA ILE A 197 -10.85 -1.25 -2.15
C ILE A 197 -9.52 -1.46 -1.42
N LEU A 198 -9.01 -0.43 -0.72
CA LEU A 198 -7.82 -0.56 0.12
C LEU A 198 -7.99 -1.65 1.20
N LEU A 199 -9.13 -1.61 1.91
CA LEU A 199 -9.48 -2.62 2.90
C LEU A 199 -9.59 -4.02 2.27
N ALA A 200 -10.16 -4.13 1.07
CA ALA A 200 -10.28 -5.41 0.36
C ALA A 200 -8.91 -5.99 -0.02
N ILE A 201 -7.98 -5.16 -0.50
CA ILE A 201 -6.60 -5.58 -0.79
C ILE A 201 -5.97 -6.24 0.45
N GLY A 202 -6.02 -5.58 1.61
CA GLY A 202 -5.45 -6.14 2.83
C GLY A 202 -6.16 -7.41 3.28
N ASN A 203 -7.49 -7.48 3.17
CA ASN A 203 -8.25 -8.69 3.50
C ASN A 203 -7.90 -9.87 2.60
N TYR A 204 -7.74 -9.66 1.29
CA TYR A 204 -7.34 -10.71 0.36
C TYR A 204 -5.91 -11.17 0.61
N LEU A 205 -4.97 -10.26 0.87
CA LEU A 205 -3.60 -10.62 1.24
C LEU A 205 -3.56 -11.45 2.52
N LYS A 206 -4.32 -11.04 3.54
CA LYS A 206 -4.43 -11.77 4.82
C LYS A 206 -5.03 -13.16 4.63
N ARG A 207 -6.15 -13.27 3.91
CA ARG A 207 -6.89 -14.52 3.73
C ARG A 207 -6.18 -15.51 2.81
N ASP A 208 -5.64 -15.03 1.70
CA ASP A 208 -5.13 -15.90 0.63
C ASP A 208 -3.66 -16.27 0.86
N PHE A 209 -2.88 -15.39 1.49
CA PHE A 209 -1.43 -15.55 1.63
C PHE A 209 -0.94 -15.48 3.09
N GLY A 210 -1.84 -15.27 4.06
CA GLY A 210 -1.46 -15.21 5.46
C GLY A 210 -0.67 -13.96 5.84
N PHE A 211 -0.88 -12.85 5.14
CA PHE A 211 -0.21 -11.59 5.47
C PHE A 211 -0.56 -11.11 6.87
N ASP A 212 0.45 -10.59 7.56
CA ASP A 212 0.25 -9.72 8.69
C ASP A 212 -0.16 -8.34 8.18
N VAL A 213 -1.38 -7.92 8.52
CA VAL A 213 -2.00 -6.69 8.03
C VAL A 213 -2.43 -5.82 9.20
N ASP A 214 -1.90 -4.61 9.25
CA ASP A 214 -2.41 -3.53 10.10
C ASP A 214 -3.21 -2.57 9.22
N PHE A 215 -4.53 -2.55 9.41
CA PHE A 215 -5.47 -1.71 8.66
C PHE A 215 -5.52 -0.26 9.16
N GLY A 216 -4.87 0.07 10.28
CA GLY A 216 -4.92 1.39 10.88
C GLY A 216 -6.36 1.86 11.12
N LEU A 217 -6.65 3.12 10.78
CA LEU A 217 -8.00 3.70 10.92
C LEU A 217 -9.10 3.02 10.07
N LEU A 218 -8.74 2.13 9.13
CA LEU A 218 -9.69 1.45 8.23
C LEU A 218 -10.22 0.12 8.79
N ASP A 219 -9.67 -0.40 9.89
CA ASP A 219 -10.07 -1.70 10.45
C ASP A 219 -11.51 -1.64 10.99
N PRO A 220 -12.49 -2.42 10.46
CA PRO A 220 -13.86 -2.38 10.94
C PRO A 220 -14.15 -3.44 12.04
N ILE A 221 -13.16 -4.24 12.45
CA ILE A 221 -13.38 -5.33 13.39
C ILE A 221 -13.62 -4.76 14.80
N ASN A 222 -14.68 -5.23 15.48
CA ASN A 222 -15.06 -4.73 16.81
C ASN A 222 -14.01 -4.95 17.92
N SER A 223 -13.08 -5.90 17.72
CA SER A 223 -11.95 -6.12 18.62
C SER A 223 -10.78 -5.18 18.37
N CYS A 224 -10.79 -4.42 17.27
CA CYS A 224 -9.76 -3.43 16.96
C CYS A 224 -9.77 -2.31 17.99
N VAL A 225 -8.59 -1.91 18.42
CA VAL A 225 -8.39 -0.81 19.37
C VAL A 225 -7.46 0.19 18.70
N TYR A 226 -8.00 1.35 18.34
CA TYR A 226 -7.20 2.38 17.70
C TYR A 226 -6.43 3.13 18.77
N GLN A 227 -5.11 3.11 18.63
CA GLN A 227 -4.20 3.86 19.49
C GLN A 227 -4.08 5.28 18.96
N ILE A 228 -4.30 6.26 19.83
CA ILE A 228 -4.13 7.68 19.48
C ILE A 228 -2.71 8.16 19.77
N SER A 229 -2.30 9.25 19.11
CA SER A 229 -0.96 9.82 19.20
C SER A 229 -0.58 10.27 20.60
N GLU A 230 -1.49 10.90 21.36
CA GLU A 230 -1.24 11.40 22.71
C GLU A 230 -1.87 10.47 23.78
N PRO A 231 -1.04 9.69 24.52
CA PRO A 231 -1.56 8.73 25.50
C PRO A 231 -2.35 9.35 26.65
N ASP A 232 -1.98 10.57 27.07
CA ASP A 232 -2.68 11.34 28.11
C ASP A 232 -3.51 12.46 27.47
N LEU A 233 -4.54 12.07 26.73
CA LEU A 233 -5.46 12.99 26.06
C LEU A 233 -6.00 14.05 27.04
N PRO A 234 -5.80 15.35 26.73
CA PRO A 234 -6.30 16.45 27.55
C PRO A 234 -7.82 16.37 27.77
N THR A 235 -8.26 16.56 29.01
CA THR A 235 -9.69 16.56 29.37
C THR A 235 -10.49 17.56 28.55
N THR A 236 -9.89 18.67 28.15
CA THR A 236 -10.52 19.69 27.28
C THR A 236 -10.96 19.13 25.93
N ILE A 237 -10.24 18.15 25.37
CA ILE A 237 -10.58 17.51 24.09
C ILE A 237 -11.79 16.58 24.26
N ILE A 238 -11.87 15.87 25.39
CA ILE A 238 -13.04 15.05 25.76
C ILE A 238 -14.25 15.94 26.03
N ASP A 239 -14.10 17.05 26.76
CA ASP A 239 -15.17 18.01 27.03
C ASP A 239 -15.71 18.64 25.73
N GLN A 240 -14.83 18.93 24.76
CA GLN A 240 -15.25 19.36 23.43
C GLN A 240 -16.12 18.31 22.73
N LEU A 241 -15.81 17.03 22.86
CA LEU A 241 -16.62 15.96 22.29
C LEU A 241 -18.04 15.96 22.88
N PHE A 242 -18.21 16.18 24.20
CA PHE A 242 -19.53 16.34 24.82
C PHE A 242 -20.34 17.47 24.18
N VAL A 243 -19.73 18.65 24.01
CA VAL A 243 -20.38 19.83 23.44
C VAL A 243 -20.76 19.60 21.98
N ILE A 244 -19.86 19.01 21.20
CA ILE A 244 -20.03 18.82 19.76
C ILE A 244 -21.01 17.68 19.45
N ALA A 245 -20.99 16.58 20.22
CA ALA A 245 -21.95 15.48 20.11
C ALA A 245 -23.38 15.98 20.35
N ALA A 246 -23.60 16.81 21.38
CA ALA A 246 -24.90 17.40 21.67
C ALA A 246 -25.39 18.30 20.52
N LYS A 247 -24.50 19.09 19.91
CA LYS A 247 -24.82 19.90 18.71
C LYS A 247 -25.17 19.02 17.50
N GLY A 248 -24.56 17.84 17.39
CA GLY A 248 -24.88 16.81 16.39
C GLY A 248 -26.14 15.99 16.70
N GLY A 249 -26.87 16.31 17.77
CA GLY A 249 -28.09 15.58 18.17
C GLY A 249 -27.82 14.19 18.74
N LYS A 250 -26.57 13.91 19.17
CA LYS A 250 -26.16 12.65 19.80
C LYS A 250 -25.90 12.88 21.28
N MET A 251 -26.05 11.82 22.06
CA MET A 251 -25.78 11.85 23.50
C MET A 251 -24.50 11.08 23.79
N LEU A 252 -23.56 11.75 24.45
CA LEU A 252 -22.37 11.13 25.01
C LEU A 252 -22.70 10.67 26.43
N GLU A 253 -22.54 9.38 26.70
CA GLU A 253 -22.78 8.76 28.00
C GLU A 253 -21.44 8.45 28.67
N ALA A 254 -21.35 8.69 29.98
CA ALA A 254 -20.22 8.16 30.75
C ALA A 254 -20.39 6.64 30.87
N GLY A 255 -19.43 5.89 30.35
CA GLY A 255 -19.38 4.44 30.48
C GLY A 255 -18.65 4.00 31.76
N ALA A 256 -18.50 2.68 31.92
CA ALA A 256 -17.67 2.12 33.00
C ALA A 256 -16.18 2.49 32.80
N ASP A 257 -15.40 2.47 33.88
CA ASP A 257 -13.94 2.55 33.86
C ASP A 257 -13.34 3.72 33.05
N GLN A 258 -13.81 4.96 33.32
CA GLN A 258 -13.33 6.19 32.68
C GLN A 258 -13.45 6.16 31.15
N SER A 259 -14.62 5.76 30.66
CA SER A 259 -14.96 5.81 29.25
C SER A 259 -16.04 6.83 28.92
N ALA A 260 -15.96 7.37 27.71
CA ALA A 260 -16.99 8.17 27.07
C ALA A 260 -17.55 7.37 25.89
N VAL A 261 -18.85 7.09 25.93
CA VAL A 261 -19.56 6.24 24.97
C VAL A 261 -20.51 7.11 24.15
N LEU A 262 -20.27 7.20 22.84
CA LEU A 262 -21.09 7.92 21.90
C LEU A 262 -21.92 6.96 21.07
N LYS A 263 -23.24 7.01 21.25
CA LYS A 263 -24.18 6.25 20.41
C LYS A 263 -24.49 7.04 19.14
N LEU A 264 -24.28 6.41 18.00
CA LEU A 264 -24.52 6.93 16.67
C LEU A 264 -25.74 6.21 16.05
N ASP A 265 -26.04 6.49 14.79
CA ASP A 265 -27.15 5.82 14.09
C ASP A 265 -26.81 4.37 13.76
N ASN A 266 -27.85 3.54 13.53
CA ASN A 266 -27.73 2.13 13.15
C ASN A 266 -26.92 1.27 14.12
N ASP A 267 -27.11 1.49 15.42
CA ASP A 267 -26.42 0.77 16.50
C ASP A 267 -24.89 0.87 16.48
N VAL A 268 -24.34 1.87 15.79
CA VAL A 268 -22.91 2.18 15.82
C VAL A 268 -22.58 2.88 17.15
N THR A 269 -21.52 2.42 17.81
CA THR A 269 -21.02 3.02 19.06
C THR A 269 -19.54 3.35 18.94
N VAL A 270 -19.17 4.56 19.34
CA VAL A 270 -17.76 4.97 19.50
C VAL A 270 -17.46 5.08 20.98
N THR A 271 -16.42 4.40 21.44
CA THR A 271 -15.99 4.45 22.83
C THR A 271 -14.57 4.99 22.90
N ILE A 272 -14.38 6.04 23.68
CA ILE A 272 -13.07 6.55 24.05
C ILE A 272 -12.85 6.19 25.52
N PHE A 273 -11.79 5.47 25.84
CA PHE A 273 -11.58 4.90 27.17
C PHE A 273 -10.11 4.90 27.55
N ARG A 274 -9.81 4.87 28.84
CA ARG A 274 -8.45 4.59 29.32
C ARG A 274 -8.28 3.10 29.55
N GLU A 275 -7.14 2.56 29.14
CA GLU A 275 -6.80 1.18 29.47
C GLU A 275 -6.72 1.02 31.00
N ALA A 276 -7.54 0.11 31.53
CA ALA A 276 -7.51 -0.27 32.93
C ALA A 276 -6.60 -1.48 33.07
N ASP A 277 -5.33 -1.28 33.44
CA ASP A 277 -4.49 -2.38 33.93
C ASP A 277 -4.73 -2.56 35.44
N PRO A 278 -5.32 -3.70 35.87
CA PRO A 278 -5.57 -3.96 37.29
C PRO A 278 -4.29 -4.02 38.15
N GLN A 279 -3.11 -4.12 37.55
CA GLN A 279 -1.81 -4.21 38.22
C GLN A 279 -1.00 -2.91 38.21
N GLN A 280 -1.43 -1.87 37.49
CA GLN A 280 -0.73 -0.58 37.46
C GLN A 280 -1.44 0.48 38.31
N ALA A 281 -0.67 1.24 39.09
CA ALA A 281 -1.17 2.31 39.96
C ALA A 281 -1.53 3.60 39.18
N HIS A 282 -1.16 3.69 37.90
CA HIS A 282 -1.47 4.79 37.01
C HIS A 282 -2.48 4.34 35.96
N PHE A 283 -3.42 5.22 35.62
CA PHE A 283 -4.36 4.97 34.51
C PHE A 283 -3.57 4.80 33.21
N GLY A 284 -3.97 3.82 32.38
CA GLY A 284 -3.34 3.54 31.10
C GLY A 284 -3.65 4.59 30.03
N GLU A 285 -3.18 4.31 28.81
CA GLU A 285 -3.32 5.23 27.67
C GLU A 285 -4.79 5.37 27.24
N TRP A 286 -5.13 6.53 26.66
CA TRP A 286 -6.41 6.72 25.99
C TRP A 286 -6.44 5.95 24.67
N LEU A 287 -7.57 5.30 24.44
CA LEU A 287 -7.81 4.39 23.32
C LEU A 287 -9.19 4.65 22.73
N LEU A 288 -9.35 4.33 21.45
CA LEU A 288 -10.62 4.45 20.73
C LEU A 288 -11.07 3.08 20.22
N LYS A 289 -12.38 2.82 20.30
CA LYS A 289 -13.06 1.67 19.71
C LYS A 289 -14.29 2.10 18.94
N VAL A 290 -14.52 1.43 17.82
CA VAL A 290 -15.79 1.48 17.09
C VAL A 290 -16.43 0.10 17.18
N TRP A 291 -17.73 0.09 17.45
CA TRP A 291 -18.53 -1.12 17.47
C TRP A 291 -19.74 -0.94 16.56
N ASP A 292 -19.98 -1.91 15.69
CA ASP A 292 -21.24 -2.07 14.97
C ASP A 292 -21.65 -3.56 14.92
N PRO A 293 -22.94 -3.90 14.79
CA PRO A 293 -23.38 -5.29 14.82
C PRO A 293 -22.84 -6.13 13.66
N GLN A 294 -22.45 -5.52 12.53
CA GLN A 294 -22.01 -6.21 11.33
C GLN A 294 -20.48 -6.25 11.17
N GLN A 295 -19.72 -5.52 11.99
CA GLN A 295 -18.26 -5.34 11.87
C GLN A 295 -17.87 -4.79 10.50
N THR A 296 -18.54 -3.71 10.11
CA THR A 296 -18.39 -3.09 8.78
C THR A 296 -18.04 -1.60 8.84
N ILE A 297 -18.09 -0.99 10.03
CA ILE A 297 -17.88 0.43 10.23
C ILE A 297 -16.58 0.64 10.99
N SER A 298 -15.60 1.22 10.30
CA SER A 298 -14.32 1.64 10.90
C SER A 298 -14.37 3.06 11.46
N TRP A 299 -13.32 3.48 12.18
CA TRP A 299 -13.16 4.87 12.59
C TRP A 299 -13.17 5.84 11.41
N PHE A 300 -12.53 5.46 10.29
CA PHE A 300 -12.61 6.23 9.06
C PHE A 300 -14.05 6.46 8.58
N ASP A 301 -14.90 5.43 8.64
CA ASP A 301 -16.29 5.51 8.19
C ASP A 301 -17.12 6.44 9.07
N VAL A 302 -16.87 6.41 10.37
CA VAL A 302 -17.46 7.35 11.33
C VAL A 302 -17.08 8.78 10.97
N LEU A 303 -15.79 9.05 10.74
CA LEU A 303 -15.31 10.39 10.36
C LEU A 303 -15.83 10.84 8.98
N LEU A 304 -16.00 9.92 8.04
CA LEU A 304 -16.54 10.24 6.72
C LEU A 304 -18.02 10.64 6.81
N HIS A 305 -18.80 9.93 7.63
CA HIS A 305 -20.24 10.13 7.75
C HIS A 305 -20.63 11.30 8.68
N TYR A 306 -20.02 11.40 9.86
CA TYR A 306 -20.42 12.35 10.89
C TYR A 306 -19.51 13.59 10.88
N GLN A 307 -19.98 14.67 10.23
CA GLN A 307 -19.23 15.92 10.13
C GLN A 307 -18.73 16.45 11.48
N PHE A 308 -19.58 16.41 12.51
CA PHE A 308 -19.20 16.95 13.82
C PHE A 308 -18.03 16.17 14.46
N LEU A 309 -17.94 14.85 14.24
CA LEU A 309 -16.81 14.04 14.71
C LEU A 309 -15.56 14.31 13.90
N ARG A 310 -15.70 14.47 12.58
CA ARG A 310 -14.58 14.84 11.73
C ARG A 310 -14.00 16.19 12.09
N ASP A 311 -14.85 17.20 12.28
CA ASP A 311 -14.42 18.55 12.66
C ASP A 311 -13.72 18.50 14.03
N TRP A 312 -14.26 17.75 15.00
CA TRP A 312 -13.61 17.54 16.30
C TRP A 312 -12.25 16.83 16.18
N TYR A 313 -12.18 15.76 15.39
CA TYR A 313 -10.95 14.97 15.18
C TYR A 313 -9.86 15.80 14.48
N LEU A 314 -10.20 16.46 13.37
CA LEU A 314 -9.24 17.24 12.59
C LEU A 314 -8.75 18.49 13.34
N ASN A 315 -9.60 19.14 14.14
CA ASN A 315 -9.18 20.27 14.97
C ASN A 315 -8.25 19.88 16.12
N ASN A 316 -8.23 18.60 16.49
CA ASN A 316 -7.42 18.05 17.57
C ASN A 316 -6.48 16.94 17.07
N LEU A 317 -6.15 16.96 15.78
CA LEU A 317 -5.38 15.89 15.11
C LEU A 317 -4.04 15.57 15.80
N PRO A 318 -3.23 16.56 16.25
CA PRO A 318 -1.96 16.27 16.94
C PRO A 318 -2.10 15.36 18.17
N SER A 319 -3.26 15.37 18.84
CA SER A 319 -3.53 14.57 20.03
C SER A 319 -4.29 13.28 19.70
N LEU A 320 -5.23 13.34 18.75
CA LEU A 320 -6.19 12.26 18.47
C LEU A 320 -5.80 11.35 17.32
N GLU A 321 -4.80 11.73 16.52
CA GLU A 321 -4.43 10.97 15.34
C GLU A 321 -4.21 9.49 15.65
N ILE A 322 -4.78 8.61 14.82
CA ILE A 322 -4.52 7.19 14.96
C ILE A 322 -3.08 6.91 14.56
N LYS A 323 -2.31 6.29 15.45
CA LYS A 323 -0.90 5.97 15.21
C LYS A 323 -0.75 5.08 13.98
N ALA A 324 0.30 5.32 13.22
CA ALA A 324 0.80 4.41 12.21
C ALA A 324 1.99 3.61 12.78
N ASP A 325 2.35 2.50 12.12
CA ASP A 325 3.52 1.71 12.50
C ASP A 325 4.81 2.51 12.24
N LEU A 326 5.42 2.99 13.32
CA LEU A 326 6.62 3.85 13.30
C LEU A 326 7.86 3.16 12.72
N GLN A 327 7.84 1.84 12.57
CA GLN A 327 8.92 1.13 11.89
C GLN A 327 8.92 1.42 10.39
N TYR A 328 7.76 1.72 9.80
CA TYR A 328 7.58 1.92 8.37
C TYR A 328 7.18 3.34 7.99
N PHE A 329 6.67 4.13 8.93
CA PHE A 329 6.22 5.50 8.68
C PHE A 329 6.85 6.46 9.70
N SER A 330 7.52 7.50 9.22
CA SER A 330 8.23 8.49 10.04
C SER A 330 7.46 9.80 10.19
#